data_AF-A0A521YIQ8-F1
#
_entry.id   AF-A0A521YIQ8-F1
#
_cell.length_a   1.000
_cell.length_b   1.000
_cell.length_c   1.000
_cell.angle_alpha   90.00
_cell.angle_beta   90.00
_cell.angle_gamma   90.00
#
_symmetry.space_group_name_H-M   'P 1'
#
loop_
_entity.id
_entity.type
_entity.pdbx_description
1 polymer ?
#
loop_
_entity_poly.entity_id
_entity_poly.type
_entity_poly.pdbx_seq_one_letter_code
_entity_poly.pdbx_strand_id
1 'polypeptide(L)'
;MLRVRGERPALHHNRYDIAPFSPGARSTHWNSENPALGPLRGRFVLAGDAILSFYASPTGRYRGFECIQRRDDARYSVRGTLLEEDKVLSSWALELTRA
;
A
#
# COMPACT_ATOMS: atom_id res chain seq x y z
N MET A 1 -1.40 -11.71 5.81
CA MET A 1 -1.97 -11.12 7.04
C MET A 1 -1.02 -10.04 7.53
N LEU A 2 -1.44 -8.78 7.57
CA LEU A 2 -0.62 -7.69 8.14
C LEU A 2 -0.97 -7.57 9.62
N ARG A 3 0.02 -7.71 10.50
CA ARG A 3 -0.17 -7.53 11.95
C ARG A 3 0.50 -6.22 12.37
N VAL A 4 -0.31 -5.19 12.59
CA VAL A 4 0.17 -3.91 13.10
C VAL A 4 0.44 -4.05 14.60
N ARG A 5 1.67 -3.76 15.03
CA ARG A 5 2.02 -3.74 16.46
C ARG A 5 1.71 -2.33 17.01
N GLY A 6 0.70 -2.24 17.86
CA GLY A 6 0.30 -1.07 18.64
C GLY A 6 -0.35 -1.51 19.95
N GLU A 7 -0.76 -0.57 20.80
CA GLU A 7 -1.34 -0.87 22.14
C GLU A 7 -2.57 -1.79 22.11
N ARG A 8 -3.28 -1.85 20.96
CA ARG A 8 -4.27 -2.88 20.66
C ARG A 8 -3.96 -3.50 19.30
N PRO A 9 -3.64 -4.80 19.22
CA PRO A 9 -3.45 -5.47 17.95
C PRO A 9 -4.78 -5.47 17.19
N ALA A 10 -4.91 -4.64 16.16
CA ALA A 10 -6.03 -4.68 15.24
C ALA A 10 -5.67 -5.60 14.07
N LEU A 11 -6.57 -6.54 13.75
CA LEU A 11 -6.44 -7.36 12.55
C LEU A 11 -7.10 -6.62 11.40
N HIS A 12 -6.31 -6.26 10.40
CA HIS A 12 -6.82 -5.67 9.16
C HIS A 12 -6.73 -6.69 8.04
N HIS A 13 -7.88 -7.01 7.44
CA HIS A 13 -7.95 -7.72 6.18
C HIS A 13 -8.15 -6.72 5.05
N ASN A 14 -7.21 -6.73 4.11
CA ASN A 14 -7.33 -6.02 2.86
C ASN A 14 -7.15 -7.00 1.71
N ARG A 15 -8.13 -7.03 0.81
CA ARG A 15 -8.09 -7.84 -0.41
C ARG A 15 -7.69 -6.93 -1.56
N TYR A 16 -6.63 -7.31 -2.24
CA TYR A 16 -6.14 -6.63 -3.43
C TYR A 16 -6.29 -7.55 -4.63
N ASP A 17 -6.85 -7.04 -5.71
CA ASP A 17 -6.76 -7.65 -7.03
C ASP A 17 -5.69 -6.91 -7.82
N ILE A 18 -4.55 -7.58 -8.04
CA ILE A 18 -3.38 -7.02 -8.70
C ILE A 18 -3.34 -7.58 -10.12
N ALA A 19 -3.34 -6.70 -11.12
CA ALA A 19 -3.17 -7.12 -12.50
C ALA A 19 -1.73 -7.64 -12.70
N PRO A 20 -1.52 -8.72 -13.47
CA PRO A 20 -0.18 -9.18 -13.80
C PRO A 20 0.63 -8.08 -14.49
N PHE A 21 1.93 -8.02 -14.22
CA PHE A 21 2.83 -7.16 -14.99
C PHE A 21 2.94 -7.69 -16.42
N SER A 22 2.74 -6.83 -17.41
CA SER A 22 3.08 -7.16 -18.80
C SER A 22 4.59 -7.35 -18.95
N PRO A 23 5.07 -8.13 -19.94
CA PRO A 23 6.50 -8.33 -20.16
C PRO A 23 7.25 -7.00 -20.27
N GLY A 24 8.30 -6.82 -19.46
CA GLY A 24 9.11 -5.60 -19.41
C GLY A 24 8.46 -4.39 -18.72
N ALA A 25 7.19 -4.47 -18.30
CA ALA A 25 6.52 -3.37 -17.63
C ALA A 25 7.11 -3.12 -16.23
N ARG A 26 7.27 -1.84 -15.89
CA ARG A 26 7.70 -1.40 -14.56
C ARG A 26 6.54 -1.00 -13.66
N SER A 27 5.31 -1.08 -14.15
CA SER A 27 4.13 -0.75 -13.37
C SER A 27 2.95 -1.66 -13.70
N THR A 28 2.11 -1.91 -12.71
CA THR A 28 0.83 -2.60 -12.90
C THR A 28 -0.27 -1.94 -12.07
N HIS A 29 -1.53 -2.20 -12.43
CA HIS A 29 -2.70 -1.71 -11.71
C HIS A 29 -3.11 -2.67 -10.60
N TRP A 30 -3.72 -2.12 -9.56
CA TRP A 30 -4.44 -2.90 -8.56
C TRP A 30 -5.74 -2.20 -8.16
N ASN A 31 -6.67 -2.98 -7.65
CA ASN A 31 -7.88 -2.48 -7.00
C ASN A 31 -8.12 -3.21 -5.67
N SER A 32 -8.87 -2.57 -4.78
CA SER A 32 -9.19 -3.07 -3.44
C SER A 32 -10.55 -2.54 -3.01
N GLU A 33 -11.27 -3.32 -2.23
CA GLU A 33 -12.48 -2.91 -1.51
C GLU A 33 -12.15 -2.77 -0.03
N ASN A 34 -12.16 -1.54 0.49
CA ASN A 34 -11.92 -1.26 1.90
C ASN A 34 -13.25 -0.92 2.60
N PRO A 35 -13.62 -1.60 3.71
CA PRO A 35 -14.89 -1.33 4.39
C PRO A 35 -15.07 0.11 4.89
N ALA A 36 -13.99 0.82 5.23
CA ALA A 36 -14.04 2.17 5.75
C ALA A 36 -13.87 3.24 4.65
N LEU A 37 -13.06 2.97 3.63
CA LEU A 37 -12.70 3.94 2.58
C LEU A 37 -13.47 3.74 1.27
N GLY A 38 -14.16 2.60 1.13
CA GLY A 38 -14.79 2.16 -0.10
C GLY A 38 -13.78 1.61 -1.12
N PRO A 39 -14.15 1.62 -2.42
CA PRO A 39 -13.27 1.13 -3.48
C PRO A 39 -12.03 2.01 -3.61
N LEU A 40 -10.88 1.37 -3.80
CA LEU A 40 -9.59 2.02 -4.05
C LEU A 40 -8.99 1.46 -5.34
N ARG A 41 -8.40 2.35 -6.13
CA ARG A 41 -7.66 2.00 -7.35
C ARG A 41 -6.29 2.61 -7.29
N GLY A 42 -5.29 1.82 -7.64
CA GLY A 42 -3.90 2.26 -7.58
C GLY A 42 -3.02 1.57 -8.60
N ARG A 43 -1.73 1.88 -8.49
CA ARG A 43 -0.68 1.21 -9.24
C ARG A 43 0.45 0.81 -8.31
N PHE A 44 1.10 -0.30 -8.63
CA PHE A 44 2.44 -0.57 -8.17
C PHE A 44 3.44 -0.17 -9.24
N VAL A 45 4.55 0.44 -8.84
CA VAL A 45 5.67 0.79 -9.71
C VAL A 45 6.95 0.22 -9.10
N LEU A 46 7.69 -0.56 -9.88
CA LEU A 46 9.00 -1.08 -9.50
C LEU A 46 10.05 0.00 -9.76
N ALA A 47 10.76 0.44 -8.73
CA ALA A 47 11.76 1.49 -8.76
C ALA A 47 13.01 1.06 -7.99
N GLY A 48 13.94 0.38 -8.68
CA GLY A 48 15.17 -0.13 -8.07
C GLY A 48 14.86 -1.22 -7.04
N ASP A 49 15.25 -0.99 -5.79
CA ASP A 49 14.98 -1.85 -4.64
C ASP A 49 13.61 -1.56 -3.97
N ALA A 50 12.81 -0.66 -4.52
CA ALA A 50 11.53 -0.25 -3.96
C ALA A 50 10.33 -0.56 -4.86
N ILE A 51 9.19 -0.82 -4.22
CA ILE A 51 7.87 -0.80 -4.83
C ILE A 51 7.15 0.46 -4.33
N LEU A 52 6.76 1.32 -5.26
CA LEU A 52 5.94 2.49 -4.98
C LEU A 52 4.48 2.16 -5.26
N SER A 53 3.59 2.56 -4.36
CA SER A 53 2.15 2.46 -4.53
C SER A 53 1.52 3.82 -4.38
N PHE A 54 0.68 4.20 -5.33
CA PHE A 54 -0.18 5.37 -5.24
C PHE A 54 -1.59 4.97 -5.62
N TYR A 55 -2.56 5.49 -4.88
CA TYR A 55 -3.95 5.08 -5.04
C TYR A 55 -4.91 6.19 -4.64
N ALA A 56 -6.15 6.08 -5.13
CA ALA A 56 -7.23 6.97 -4.77
C ALA A 56 -8.58 6.25 -4.76
N SER A 57 -9.54 6.82 -4.03
CA SER A 57 -10.95 6.49 -4.19
C SER A 57 -11.50 7.05 -5.52
N PRO A 58 -12.62 6.52 -6.06
CA PRO A 58 -13.22 7.03 -7.30
C PRO A 58 -13.55 8.52 -7.28
N THR A 59 -13.90 9.06 -6.11
CA THR A 59 -14.20 10.50 -5.92
C THR A 59 -12.94 11.35 -5.78
N GLY A 60 -11.78 10.73 -5.59
CA GLY A 60 -10.53 11.42 -5.28
C GLY A 60 -10.48 12.02 -3.86
N ARG A 61 -11.50 11.78 -3.02
CA ARG A 61 -11.53 12.20 -1.61
C ARG A 61 -10.44 11.52 -0.80
N TYR A 62 -10.21 10.22 -1.01
CA TYR A 62 -9.12 9.51 -0.35
C TYR A 62 -7.98 9.30 -1.33
N ARG A 63 -6.76 9.59 -0.89
CA ARG A 63 -5.54 9.39 -1.69
C ARG A 63 -4.45 8.86 -0.78
N GLY A 64 -3.63 7.95 -1.27
CA GLY A 64 -2.52 7.45 -0.48
C GLY A 64 -1.30 7.17 -1.30
N PHE A 65 -0.17 7.18 -0.60
CA PHE A 65 1.12 6.82 -1.13
C PHE A 65 1.80 5.86 -0.15
N GLU A 66 2.46 4.84 -0.69
CA GLU A 66 3.27 3.91 0.09
C GLU A 66 4.55 3.57 -0.68
N CYS A 67 5.66 3.49 0.05
CA CYS A 67 6.93 3.00 -0.44
C CYS A 67 7.32 1.76 0.36
N ILE A 68 7.52 0.65 -0.34
CA ILE A 68 7.97 -0.63 0.20
C ILE A 68 9.39 -0.86 -0.31
N GLN A 69 10.40 -0.61 0.51
CA GLN A 69 11.80 -0.73 0.13
C GLN A 69 12.39 -2.04 0.67
N ARG A 70 13.01 -2.84 -0.20
CA ARG A 70 13.76 -4.03 0.21
C ARG A 70 15.01 -3.61 0.97
N ARG A 71 15.18 -4.13 2.17
CA ARG A 71 16.39 -3.90 2.99
C ARG A 71 17.40 -5.03 2.81
N ASP A 72 16.89 -6.26 2.72
CA ASP A 72 17.63 -7.47 2.38
C ASP A 72 16.66 -8.56 1.90
N ASP A 73 17.13 -9.80 1.77
CA ASP A 73 16.36 -10.93 1.24
C ASP A 73 15.14 -11.34 2.09
N ALA A 74 15.09 -10.91 3.35
CA ALA A 74 14.03 -11.26 4.30
C ALA A 74 13.26 -10.05 4.85
N ARG A 75 13.76 -8.82 4.66
CA ARG A 75 13.20 -7.61 5.28
C ARG A 75 12.85 -6.53 4.27
N TYR A 76 11.69 -5.92 4.49
CA TYR A 76 11.25 -4.72 3.79
C TYR A 76 10.86 -3.65 4.78
N SER A 77 11.18 -2.42 4.44
CA SER A 77 10.78 -1.26 5.19
C SER A 77 9.66 -0.56 4.45
N VAL A 78 8.54 -0.31 5.11
CA VAL A 78 7.36 0.32 4.52
C VAL A 78 7.13 1.68 5.17
N ARG A 79 6.87 2.69 4.36
CA ARG A 79 6.42 4.01 4.81
C ARG A 79 5.27 4.46 3.93
N GLY A 80 4.20 4.95 4.53
CA GLY A 80 3.04 5.39 3.77
C GLY A 80 2.20 6.43 4.50
N THR A 81 1.31 7.03 3.73
CA THR A 81 0.33 7.99 4.22
C THR A 81 -0.99 7.83 3.48
N LEU A 82 -2.07 8.14 4.19
CA LEU A 82 -3.41 8.28 3.67
C LEU A 82 -3.87 9.71 3.94
N LEU A 83 -4.37 10.35 2.89
CA LEU A 83 -4.96 11.67 2.92
C LEU A 83 -6.46 11.56 2.70
N GLU A 84 -7.19 12.44 3.37
CA GLU A 84 -8.55 12.81 3.06
C GLU A 84 -8.53 14.25 2.56
N GLU A 85 -8.85 14.44 1.28
CA GLU A 85 -8.63 15.68 0.54
C GLU A 85 -7.15 16.07 0.64
N ASP A 86 -6.84 17.21 1.26
CA ASP A 86 -5.48 17.71 1.47
C ASP A 86 -4.96 17.51 2.90
N LYS A 87 -5.72 16.79 3.75
CA LYS A 87 -5.36 16.55 5.14
C LYS A 87 -4.79 15.15 5.32
N VAL A 88 -3.67 15.06 6.06
CA VAL A 88 -3.13 13.76 6.49
C VAL A 88 -4.10 13.12 7.46
N LEU A 89 -4.74 12.04 7.04
CA LEU A 89 -5.63 11.24 7.88
C LEU A 89 -4.81 10.23 8.69
N SER A 90 -3.77 9.64 8.09
CA SER A 90 -2.89 8.67 8.75
C SER A 90 -1.52 8.62 8.10
N SER A 91 -0.51 8.24 8.88
CA SER A 91 0.83 7.88 8.39
C SER A 91 1.34 6.66 9.15
N TRP A 92 2.17 5.87 8.50
CA TRP A 92 2.75 4.67 9.11
C TRP A 92 4.19 4.45 8.65
N ALA A 93 4.94 3.84 9.55
CA ALA A 93 6.25 3.24 9.28
C ALA A 93 6.26 1.86 9.92
N LEU A 94 6.55 0.83 9.12
CA LEU A 94 6.58 -0.56 9.58
C LEU A 94 7.68 -1.34 8.87
N GLU A 95 8.07 -2.45 9.47
CA GLU A 95 9.00 -3.42 8.88
C GLU A 95 8.25 -4.72 8.62
N LEU A 96 8.35 -5.23 7.40
CA LEU A 96 7.83 -6.52 6.98
C LEU A 96 8.97 -7.52 6.97
N THR A 97 8.77 -8.64 7.65
CA THR A 97 9.67 -9.79 7.62
C THR A 97 9.00 -10.92 6.85
N ARG A 98 9.74 -11.57 5.96
CA ARG A 98 9.30 -12.80 5.33
C ARG A 98 9.17 -13.88 6.41
N ALA A 99 8.01 -14.53 6.49
CA ALA A 99 7.77 -15.66 7.38
C ALA A 99 8.32 -16.96 6.78
#